data_AF-A0A3R7F8N9-F1
#
_entry.id   AF-A0A3R7F8N9-F1
#
_cell.length_a   1.000
_cell.length_b   1.000
_cell.length_c   1.000
_cell.angle_alpha   90.00
_cell.angle_beta   90.00
_cell.angle_gamma   90.00
#
_symmetry.space_group_name_H-M   'P 1'
#
loop_
_entity.id
_entity.type
_entity.pdbx_description
1 polymer ?
#
loop_
_entity_poly.entity_id
_entity_poly.type
_entity_poly.pdbx_seq_one_letter_code
_entity_poly.pdbx_strand_id
1 'polypeptide(L)'
;MSEGWVKTCERILEQMRKMSEKRDKDRLDLIQSMRFSLYALHRSILGWLNWVNNPDIMVSFKREELEEMNKKLIGFIEEFIKYDIEVTEKGANKSVVAQQARRQAEERARRTPEDAFYI
;
A
#
# COMPACT_ATOMS: atom_id res chain seq x y z
N MET A 1 -3.34 6.79 28.68
CA MET A 1 -3.32 7.10 27.23
C MET A 1 -2.60 6.03 26.41
N SER A 2 -1.45 5.52 26.86
CA SER A 2 -0.71 4.42 26.20
C SER A 2 -1.49 3.09 26.13
N GLU A 3 -2.18 2.68 27.20
CA GLU A 3 -2.96 1.43 27.21
C GLU A 3 -4.09 1.39 26.17
N GLY A 4 -4.75 2.52 25.92
CA GLY A 4 -5.78 2.63 24.89
C GLY A 4 -5.21 2.48 23.47
N TRP A 5 -3.99 2.98 23.27
CA TRP A 5 -3.26 2.83 22.00
C TRP A 5 -2.85 1.37 21.75
N VAL A 6 -2.25 0.72 22.75
CA VAL A 6 -1.85 -0.69 22.66
C VAL A 6 -3.04 -1.59 22.34
N LYS A 7 -4.16 -1.46 23.09
CA LYS A 7 -5.40 -2.21 22.81
C LYS A 7 -5.94 -1.96 21.41
N THR A 8 -5.77 -0.74 20.88
CA THR A 8 -6.18 -0.43 19.51
C THR A 8 -5.30 -1.16 18.49
N CYS A 9 -3.98 -1.15 18.67
CA CYS A 9 -3.05 -1.88 17.81
C CYS A 9 -3.31 -3.39 17.84
N GLU A 10 -3.59 -3.97 19.01
CA GLU A 10 -3.98 -5.39 19.15
C GLU A 10 -5.24 -5.72 18.35
N ARG A 11 -6.28 -4.88 18.43
CA ARG A 11 -7.52 -5.06 17.65
C ARG A 11 -7.27 -4.97 16.15
N ILE A 12 -6.40 -4.07 15.71
CA ILE A 12 -6.00 -3.96 14.30
C ILE A 12 -5.30 -5.24 13.85
N LEU A 13 -4.33 -5.75 14.63
CA LEU A 13 -3.64 -7.00 14.32
C LEU A 13 -4.60 -8.19 14.21
N GLU A 14 -5.56 -8.28 15.13
CA GLU A 14 -6.59 -9.32 15.10
C GLU A 14 -7.46 -9.24 13.84
N GLN A 15 -7.85 -8.03 13.43
CA GLN A 15 -8.57 -7.83 12.19
C GLN A 15 -7.73 -8.21 10.97
N MET A 16 -6.43 -7.85 10.93
CA MET A 16 -5.53 -8.25 9.85
C MET A 16 -5.43 -9.78 9.73
N ARG A 17 -5.32 -10.49 10.85
CA ARG A 17 -5.27 -11.96 10.88
C ARG A 17 -6.54 -12.57 10.30
N LYS A 18 -7.72 -12.14 10.77
CA LYS A 18 -9.01 -12.59 10.23
C LYS A 18 -9.14 -12.36 8.73
N MET A 19 -8.70 -11.19 8.25
CA MET A 19 -8.71 -10.89 6.82
C MET A 19 -7.70 -11.75 6.06
N SER A 20 -6.57 -12.12 6.64
CA SER A 20 -5.59 -13.02 6.00
C SER A 20 -6.09 -14.46 5.86
N GLU A 21 -6.80 -14.98 6.86
CA GLU A 21 -7.22 -16.39 6.97
C GLU A 21 -8.41 -16.79 6.05
N LYS A 22 -9.15 -15.81 5.50
CA LYS A 22 -10.22 -16.09 4.52
C LYS A 22 -9.63 -16.83 3.31
N ARG A 23 -10.08 -18.06 3.05
CA ARG A 23 -9.52 -18.92 1.99
C ARG A 23 -9.97 -18.52 0.59
N ASP A 24 -11.25 -18.19 0.43
CA ASP A 24 -11.87 -17.85 -0.86
C ASP A 24 -12.06 -16.34 -0.99
N LYS A 25 -10.98 -15.60 -1.23
CA LYS A 25 -11.04 -14.14 -1.45
C LYS A 25 -11.33 -13.82 -2.90
N ASP A 26 -12.37 -13.04 -3.13
CA ASP A 26 -12.58 -12.42 -4.44
C ASP A 26 -11.68 -11.17 -4.62
N ARG A 27 -11.76 -10.54 -5.79
CA ARG A 27 -10.95 -9.33 -6.09
C ARG A 27 -11.29 -8.16 -5.16
N LEU A 28 -12.54 -8.01 -4.77
CA LEU A 28 -12.97 -6.93 -3.89
C LEU A 28 -12.47 -7.16 -2.46
N ASP A 29 -12.50 -8.40 -1.98
CA ASP A 29 -11.91 -8.80 -0.70
C ASP A 29 -10.42 -8.47 -0.62
N LEU A 30 -9.68 -8.73 -1.71
CA LEU A 30 -8.26 -8.40 -1.80
C LEU A 30 -8.03 -6.88 -1.73
N ILE A 31 -8.80 -6.09 -2.50
CA ILE A 31 -8.71 -4.62 -2.46
C ILE A 31 -9.05 -4.08 -1.08
N GLN A 32 -10.10 -4.61 -0.43
CA GLN A 32 -10.49 -4.20 0.91
C GLN A 32 -9.41 -4.53 1.93
N SER A 33 -8.80 -5.71 1.84
CA SER A 33 -7.66 -6.11 2.67
C SER A 33 -6.47 -5.19 2.50
N MET A 34 -6.13 -4.83 1.25
CA MET A 34 -5.06 -3.87 0.97
C MET A 34 -5.36 -2.49 1.59
N ARG A 35 -6.58 -1.96 1.39
CA ARG A 35 -7.00 -0.67 1.96
C ARG A 35 -6.90 -0.68 3.48
N PHE A 36 -7.42 -1.73 4.13
CA PHE A 36 -7.36 -1.84 5.58
C PHE A 36 -5.91 -1.82 6.10
N SER A 37 -5.03 -2.62 5.50
CA SER A 37 -3.61 -2.69 5.87
C SER A 37 -2.90 -1.34 5.71
N LEU A 38 -3.17 -0.61 4.62
CA LEU A 38 -2.57 0.72 4.39
C LEU A 38 -3.05 1.76 5.42
N TYR A 39 -4.35 1.76 5.77
CA TYR A 39 -4.86 2.65 6.82
C TYR A 39 -4.31 2.29 8.21
N ALA A 40 -4.18 0.99 8.51
CA ALA A 40 -3.54 0.52 9.73
C ALA A 40 -2.09 1.00 9.85
N LEU A 41 -1.30 0.86 8.77
CA LEU A 41 0.07 1.36 8.70
C LEU A 41 0.12 2.88 8.87
N HIS A 42 -0.70 3.64 8.12
CA HIS A 42 -0.75 5.10 8.22
C HIS A 42 -1.04 5.57 9.65
N ARG A 43 -2.01 4.95 10.33
CA ARG A 43 -2.30 5.26 11.74
C ARG A 43 -1.10 5.01 12.64
N SER A 44 -0.41 3.89 12.47
CA SER A 44 0.79 3.56 13.25
C SER A 44 1.90 4.60 13.02
N ILE A 45 2.12 5.01 11.77
CA ILE A 45 3.08 6.07 11.41
C ILE A 45 2.75 7.38 12.12
N LEU A 46 1.48 7.82 12.14
CA LEU A 46 1.07 9.03 12.86
C LEU A 46 1.37 8.93 14.37
N GLY A 47 1.14 7.77 14.98
CA GLY A 47 1.51 7.53 16.38
C GLY A 47 3.01 7.62 16.63
N TRP A 48 3.81 7.04 15.76
CA TRP A 48 5.27 7.13 15.79
C TRP A 48 5.77 8.56 15.62
N LEU A 49 5.23 9.31 14.65
CA LEU A 49 5.58 10.71 14.44
C LEU A 49 5.25 11.56 15.67
N ASN A 50 4.11 11.31 16.34
CA ASN A 50 3.76 12.01 17.57
C ASN A 50 4.77 11.75 18.70
N TRP A 51 5.30 10.52 18.79
CA TRP A 51 6.34 10.17 19.78
C TRP A 51 7.68 10.82 19.44
N VAL A 52 8.15 10.64 18.21
CA VAL A 52 9.47 11.15 17.75
C VAL A 52 9.53 12.68 17.79
N ASN A 53 8.41 13.36 17.49
CA ASN A 53 8.32 14.81 17.54
C ASN A 53 8.10 15.37 18.96
N ASN A 54 8.05 14.52 19.99
CA ASN A 54 7.91 14.95 21.37
C ASN A 54 9.25 14.77 22.14
N PRO A 55 10.02 15.85 22.38
CA PRO A 55 11.31 15.77 23.07
C PRO A 55 11.21 15.20 24.48
N ASP A 56 10.13 15.47 25.21
CA ASP A 56 9.94 14.98 26.59
C ASP A 56 9.80 13.45 26.63
N ILE A 57 9.23 12.87 25.58
CA ILE A 57 9.19 11.42 25.40
C ILE A 57 10.56 10.91 24.93
N MET A 58 11.15 11.53 23.91
CA MET A 58 12.39 11.05 23.30
C MET A 58 13.59 11.10 24.26
N VAL A 59 13.66 12.06 25.17
CA VAL A 59 14.75 12.17 26.17
C VAL A 59 14.72 11.05 27.22
N SER A 60 13.57 10.38 27.39
CA SER A 60 13.44 9.26 28.32
C SER A 60 14.10 7.97 27.83
N PHE A 61 14.42 7.88 26.53
CA PHE A 61 15.10 6.73 25.93
C PHE A 61 16.62 6.90 25.93
N LYS A 62 17.34 5.80 26.14
CA LYS A 62 18.80 5.76 25.99
C LYS A 62 19.18 5.80 24.52
N ARG A 63 20.44 6.17 24.26
CA ARG A 63 21.01 6.19 22.90
C ARG A 63 20.84 4.82 22.22
N GLU A 64 21.15 3.74 22.92
CA GLU A 64 21.14 2.39 22.37
C GLU A 64 19.71 1.96 21.99
N GLU A 65 18.71 2.37 22.78
CA GLU A 65 17.29 2.12 22.49
C GLU A 65 16.85 2.88 21.23
N LEU A 66 17.25 4.16 21.11
CA LEU A 66 16.96 4.97 19.93
C LEU A 66 17.63 4.41 18.67
N GLU A 67 18.86 3.93 18.76
CA GLU A 67 19.57 3.28 17.66
C GLU A 67 18.88 1.99 17.22
N GLU A 68 18.45 1.14 18.17
CA GLU A 68 17.71 -0.08 17.87
C GLU A 68 16.35 0.24 17.21
N MET A 69 15.61 1.20 17.76
CA MET A 69 14.34 1.67 17.20
C MET A 69 14.53 2.17 15.77
N ASN A 70 15.50 3.06 15.53
CA ASN A 70 15.79 3.61 14.22
C ASN A 70 16.19 2.53 13.20
N LYS A 71 17.05 1.58 13.59
CA LYS A 71 17.45 0.46 12.74
C LYS A 71 16.26 -0.40 12.32
N LYS A 72 15.35 -0.71 13.26
CA LYS A 72 14.12 -1.44 12.95
C LYS A 72 13.21 -0.64 12.03
N LEU A 73 13.05 0.67 12.27
CA LEU A 73 12.27 1.58 11.42
C LEU A 73 12.75 1.55 9.97
N ILE A 74 14.05 1.78 9.76
CA ILE A 74 14.64 1.78 8.42
C ILE A 74 14.40 0.45 7.71
N GLY A 75 14.62 -0.68 8.40
CA GLY A 75 14.48 -2.01 7.80
C GLY A 75 13.10 -2.27 7.19
N PHE A 76 12.01 -1.91 7.89
CA PHE A 76 10.68 -2.12 7.32
C PHE A 76 10.30 -1.08 6.26
N ILE A 77 10.75 0.17 6.42
CA ILE A 77 10.43 1.25 5.46
C ILE A 77 11.10 0.97 4.13
N GLU A 78 12.37 0.54 4.16
CA GLU A 78 13.14 0.24 2.96
C GLU A 78 12.46 -0.85 2.12
N GLU A 79 12.07 -1.97 2.75
CA GLU A 79 11.37 -3.06 2.07
C GLU A 79 10.00 -2.63 1.54
N PHE A 80 9.28 -1.78 2.28
CA PHE A 80 8.00 -1.24 1.81
C PHE A 80 8.16 -0.33 0.59
N ILE A 81 9.16 0.56 0.58
CA ILE A 81 9.44 1.46 -0.54
C ILE A 81 9.90 0.68 -1.78
N LYS A 82 10.76 -0.34 -1.62
CA LYS A 82 11.15 -1.22 -2.73
C LYS A 82 9.92 -1.86 -3.40
N TYR A 83 8.99 -2.35 -2.60
CA TYR A 83 7.76 -2.94 -3.11
C TYR A 83 6.83 -1.90 -3.77
N ASP A 84 6.74 -0.69 -3.22
CA ASP A 84 5.97 0.41 -3.82
C ASP A 84 6.47 0.76 -5.23
N ILE A 85 7.80 0.83 -5.40
CA ILE A 85 8.44 1.03 -6.71
C ILE A 85 8.02 -0.09 -7.67
N GLU A 86 8.19 -1.36 -7.27
CA GLU A 86 7.86 -2.52 -8.10
C GLU A 86 6.40 -2.53 -8.55
N VAL A 87 5.46 -2.26 -7.63
CA VAL A 87 4.03 -2.23 -7.91
C VAL A 87 3.67 -1.05 -8.82
N THR A 88 4.28 0.12 -8.60
CA THR A 88 4.06 1.32 -9.41
C THR A 88 4.51 1.09 -10.85
N GLU A 89 5.70 0.50 -11.06
CA GLU A 89 6.19 0.14 -12.39
C GLU A 89 5.28 -0.87 -13.09
N LYS A 90 4.85 -1.91 -12.37
CA LYS A 90 3.87 -2.89 -12.89
C LYS A 90 2.55 -2.22 -13.28
N GLY A 91 2.08 -1.26 -12.49
CA GLY A 91 0.87 -0.49 -12.75
C GLY A 91 1.01 0.41 -13.99
N ALA A 92 2.12 1.13 -14.11
CA ALA A 92 2.42 1.99 -15.25
C ALA A 92 2.45 1.19 -16.56
N ASN A 93 3.15 0.04 -16.57
CA ASN A 93 3.21 -0.84 -17.73
C ASN A 93 1.82 -1.36 -18.15
N LYS A 94 0.98 -1.76 -17.19
CA LYS A 94 -0.40 -2.18 -17.47
C LYS A 94 -1.24 -1.04 -18.06
N SER A 95 -1.08 0.18 -17.56
CA SER A 95 -1.76 1.36 -18.07
C SER A 95 -1.38 1.65 -19.53
N VAL A 96 -0.07 1.62 -19.85
CA VAL A 96 0.43 1.83 -21.21
C VAL A 96 -0.11 0.77 -22.17
N VAL A 97 -0.05 -0.51 -21.80
CA VAL A 97 -0.60 -1.60 -22.63
C VAL A 97 -2.10 -1.43 -22.85
N ALA A 98 -2.85 -1.09 -21.80
CA ALA A 98 -4.29 -0.85 -21.92
C ALA A 98 -4.62 0.33 -22.83
N GLN A 99 -3.83 1.41 -22.78
CA GLN A 99 -3.98 2.56 -23.67
C GLN A 99 -3.67 2.21 -25.13
N GLN A 100 -2.59 1.45 -25.38
CA GLN A 100 -2.23 0.99 -26.72
C GLN A 100 -3.30 0.07 -27.32
N ALA A 101 -3.84 -0.87 -26.53
CA ALA A 101 -4.92 -1.75 -26.96
C ALA A 101 -6.20 -0.98 -27.32
N ARG A 102 -6.54 0.06 -26.54
CA ARG A 102 -7.68 0.94 -26.84
C ARG A 102 -7.47 1.71 -28.15
N ARG A 103 -6.29 2.31 -28.36
CA ARG A 103 -5.96 3.03 -29.60
C ARG A 103 -6.02 2.12 -30.83
N GLN A 104 -5.50 0.90 -30.74
CA GLN A 104 -5.56 -0.07 -31.83
C GLN A 104 -6.99 -0.52 -32.14
N ALA A 105 -7.84 -0.70 -31.12
CA ALA A 105 -9.25 -1.02 -31.31
C ALA A 105 -10.00 0.13 -32.00
N GLU A 106 -9.73 1.39 -31.61
CA GLU A 106 -10.28 2.60 -32.23
C GLU A 106 -9.84 2.75 -33.69
N GLU A 107 -8.56 2.50 -34.01
CA GLU A 107 -8.05 2.52 -35.39
C GLU A 107 -8.67 1.42 -36.27
N ARG A 108 -8.82 0.19 -35.74
CA ARG A 108 -9.49 -0.90 -36.46
C ARG A 108 -10.97 -0.61 -36.72
N ALA A 109 -11.66 0.00 -35.76
CA ALA A 109 -13.05 0.43 -35.92
C ALA A 109 -13.22 1.56 -36.95
N ARG A 110 -12.20 2.42 -37.12
CA ARG A 110 -12.20 3.47 -38.16
C ARG A 110 -11.97 2.93 -39.58
N ARG A 111 -11.19 1.86 -39.74
CA ARG A 111 -10.89 1.25 -41.05
C ARG A 111 -12.02 0.38 -41.63
N THR A 112 -13.09 0.12 -40.87
CA THR A 112 -14.13 -0.85 -41.25
C THR A 112 -15.35 -0.33 -42.01
N PRO A 113 -15.71 0.98 -42.05
CA PRO A 113 -16.85 1.42 -42.88
C PRO A 113 -16.49 1.90 -44.30
N GLU A 114 -15.29 2.45 -44.53
CA GLU A 114 -15.00 3.19 -45.77
C GLU A 114 -14.24 2.38 -46.84
N ASP A 115 -13.51 1.32 -46.46
CA ASP A 115 -12.78 0.47 -47.40
C ASP A 115 -13.64 -0.65 -48.04
N ALA A 116 -14.92 -0.76 -47.66
CA ALA A 116 -15.84 -1.78 -48.19
C ALA A 116 -16.59 -1.38 -49.48
N PHE A 117 -16.39 -0.15 -49.98
CA PHE A 117 -17.17 0.39 -51.12
C PHE A 117 -16.35 0.69 -52.39
N TYR A 118 -15.10 0.24 -52.48
CA TYR A 118 -14.33 0.28 -53.72
C TYR A 118 -13.73 -1.09 -54.05
N ILE A 119 -14.56 -1.97 -54.62
CA ILE A 119 -14.17 -3.07 -55.51
C ILE A 119 -15.01 -2.95 -56.77
#